data_AF-A0A4Q2XR75-F1
#
_entry.id   AF-A0A4Q2XR75-F1
#
_cell.length_a   1.000
_cell.length_b   1.000
_cell.length_c   1.000
_cell.angle_alpha   90.00
_cell.angle_beta   90.00
_cell.angle_gamma   90.00
#
_symmetry.space_group_name_H-M   'P 1'
#
loop_
_entity.id
_entity.type
_entity.pdbx_description
1 polymer ?
#
loop_
_entity_poly.entity_id
_entity_poly.type
_entity_poly.pdbx_seq_one_letter_code
_entity_poly.pdbx_strand_id
1 'polypeptide(L)'
;AAWARAVLVVECPAWSGSLITANLASEYGKPIFAVPGPIDKPTSAGCNQLIRDGATLVADASHLLDDLGELPFVRSAAVREETADFPELPEEEATVFAAVTTDESPVDRIIERTGLPAHVVTATLMKLEMRRLVRAFPGFRYARR
;
A
#
# COMPACT_ATOMS: atom_id res chain seq x y z
N ALA A 1 7.54 11.40 -17.04
CA ALA A 1 8.68 10.87 -16.25
C ALA A 1 8.91 11.67 -14.95
N ALA A 2 9.29 12.96 -15.01
CA ALA A 2 9.76 13.74 -13.86
C ALA A 2 8.81 13.88 -12.65
N TRP A 3 7.48 13.78 -12.84
CA TRP A 3 6.51 13.94 -11.74
C TRP A 3 5.94 12.61 -11.21
N ALA A 4 6.21 11.49 -11.88
CA ALA A 4 5.71 10.18 -11.46
C ALA A 4 6.62 9.55 -10.40
N ARG A 5 6.09 8.71 -9.51
CA ARG A 5 6.91 7.92 -8.56
C ARG A 5 7.58 6.71 -9.24
N ALA A 6 6.93 6.18 -10.28
CA ALA A 6 7.39 5.08 -11.12
C ALA A 6 6.81 5.21 -12.54
N VAL A 7 7.32 4.43 -13.48
CA VAL A 7 6.73 4.28 -14.82
C VAL A 7 6.45 2.82 -15.12
N LEU A 8 5.19 2.51 -15.47
CA LEU A 8 4.79 1.21 -16.02
C LEU A 8 4.62 1.34 -17.53
N VAL A 9 5.29 0.47 -18.29
CA VAL A 9 5.15 0.38 -19.75
C VAL A 9 4.31 -0.84 -20.11
N VAL A 10 3.24 -0.60 -20.85
CA VAL A 10 2.32 -1.62 -21.37
C VAL A 10 2.33 -1.51 -22.90
N GLU A 11 2.51 -2.63 -23.59
CA GLU A 11 2.51 -2.72 -25.06
C GLU A 11 3.41 -1.69 -25.76
N CYS A 12 4.70 -1.99 -25.79
CA CYS A 12 5.70 -1.16 -26.42
C CYS A 12 6.44 -1.91 -27.55
N PRO A 13 6.33 -1.45 -28.81
CA PRO A 13 7.21 -1.90 -29.88
C PRO A 13 8.68 -1.51 -29.64
N ALA A 14 9.60 -2.13 -30.39
CA ALA A 14 11.03 -1.85 -30.29
C ALA A 14 11.39 -0.36 -30.55
N TRP A 15 10.57 0.35 -31.31
CA TRP A 15 10.70 1.78 -31.58
C TRP A 15 9.41 2.48 -31.17
N SER A 16 9.39 3.08 -29.99
CA SER A 16 8.18 3.70 -29.42
C SER A 16 8.53 4.93 -28.58
N GLY A 17 7.64 5.93 -28.61
CA GLY A 17 7.73 7.09 -27.71
C GLY A 17 7.62 6.71 -26.24
N SER A 18 7.02 5.55 -25.92
CA SER A 18 6.98 5.02 -24.55
C SER A 18 8.38 4.68 -24.03
N LEU A 19 9.30 4.23 -24.89
CA LEU A 19 10.71 3.99 -24.51
C LEU A 19 11.42 5.28 -24.14
N ILE A 20 11.12 6.38 -24.83
CA ILE A 20 11.69 7.70 -24.49
C ILE A 20 11.30 8.09 -23.06
N THR A 21 10.03 7.88 -22.70
CA THR A 21 9.55 8.18 -21.35
C THR A 21 10.15 7.24 -20.30
N ALA A 22 10.33 5.96 -20.62
CA ALA A 22 10.96 4.98 -19.74
C ALA A 22 12.44 5.32 -19.49
N ASN A 23 13.19 5.66 -20.54
CA ASN A 23 14.60 6.06 -20.45
C ASN A 23 14.76 7.33 -19.61
N LEU A 24 13.96 8.37 -19.88
CA LEU A 24 13.95 9.59 -19.06
C LEU A 24 13.64 9.30 -17.59
N ALA A 25 12.72 8.37 -17.30
CA ALA A 25 12.42 7.98 -15.93
C ALA A 25 13.60 7.24 -15.27
N SER A 26 14.30 6.38 -16.01
CA SER A 26 15.52 5.71 -15.54
C SER A 26 16.65 6.72 -15.27
N GLU A 27 16.84 7.72 -16.14
CA GLU A 27 17.79 8.82 -15.93
C GLU A 27 17.49 9.63 -14.66
N TYR A 28 16.20 9.78 -14.32
CA TYR A 28 15.78 10.40 -13.06
C TYR A 28 15.83 9.47 -11.84
N GLY A 29 16.41 8.27 -11.98
CA GLY A 29 16.52 7.29 -10.89
C GLY A 29 15.18 6.72 -10.45
N LYS A 30 14.18 6.67 -11.35
CA LYS A 30 12.84 6.16 -11.04
C LYS A 30 12.71 4.71 -11.45
N PRO A 31 12.01 3.89 -10.65
CA PRO A 31 11.79 2.50 -11.00
C PRO A 31 10.94 2.39 -12.27
N ILE A 32 11.39 1.50 -13.16
CA ILE A 32 10.73 1.17 -14.41
C ILE A 32 10.13 -0.22 -14.27
N PHE A 33 8.87 -0.33 -14.68
CA PHE A 33 8.12 -1.56 -14.72
C PHE A 33 7.66 -1.82 -16.13
N ALA A 34 7.58 -3.10 -16.51
CA ALA A 34 7.12 -3.48 -17.84
C ALA A 34 6.24 -4.74 -17.77
N VAL A 35 5.16 -4.72 -18.55
CA VAL A 35 4.29 -5.88 -18.72
C VAL A 35 4.89 -6.79 -19.81
N PRO A 36 5.20 -8.06 -19.50
CA PRO A 36 5.75 -8.98 -20.49
C PRO A 36 4.70 -9.31 -21.55
N GLY A 37 5.15 -9.66 -22.75
CA GLY A 37 4.24 -10.09 -23.81
C GLY A 37 4.85 -11.12 -24.75
N PRO A 38 4.03 -11.72 -25.63
CA PRO A 38 4.46 -12.75 -26.57
C PRO A 38 5.63 -12.28 -27.44
N ILE A 39 6.64 -13.14 -27.65
CA ILE A 39 7.87 -12.80 -28.40
C ILE A 39 7.62 -12.57 -29.90
N ASP A 40 6.51 -13.10 -30.42
CA ASP A 40 6.07 -13.01 -31.80
C ASP A 40 5.24 -11.74 -32.08
N LYS A 41 4.79 -11.04 -31.04
CA LYS A 41 4.08 -9.76 -31.18
C LYS A 41 5.07 -8.59 -31.25
N PRO A 42 5.10 -7.83 -32.36
CA PRO A 42 5.97 -6.66 -32.47
C PRO A 42 5.72 -5.62 -31.37
N THR A 43 4.49 -5.52 -30.87
CA THR A 43 4.09 -4.61 -29.78
C THR A 43 4.60 -5.03 -28.41
N SER A 44 5.19 -6.20 -28.25
CA SER A 44 5.78 -6.67 -26.99
C SER A 44 7.30 -6.57 -26.96
N ALA A 45 7.94 -6.36 -28.11
CA ALA A 45 9.40 -6.37 -28.25
C ALA A 45 10.10 -5.35 -27.34
N GLY A 46 9.58 -4.12 -27.25
CA GLY A 46 10.12 -3.06 -26.40
C GLY A 46 9.90 -3.32 -24.92
N CYS A 47 8.74 -3.85 -24.50
CA CYS A 47 8.53 -4.24 -23.10
C CYS A 47 9.48 -5.36 -22.67
N ASN A 48 9.63 -6.40 -23.49
CA ASN A 48 10.53 -7.51 -23.21
C ASN A 48 12.00 -7.05 -23.17
N GLN A 49 12.37 -6.08 -24.01
CA GLN A 49 13.69 -5.45 -23.98
C GLN A 49 13.91 -4.65 -22.70
N LEU A 50 12.93 -3.83 -22.27
CA LEU A 50 13.02 -3.10 -20.99
C LEU A 50 13.24 -4.06 -19.81
N ILE A 51 12.53 -5.20 -19.78
CA ILE A 51 12.71 -6.23 -18.74
C ILE A 51 14.14 -6.78 -18.78
N ARG A 52 14.68 -7.06 -19.97
CA ARG A 52 16.07 -7.49 -20.14
C ARG A 52 17.08 -6.44 -19.66
N ASP A 53 16.77 -5.16 -19.85
CA ASP A 53 17.61 -4.03 -19.47
C ASP A 53 17.47 -3.65 -17.98
N GLY A 54 16.66 -4.39 -17.21
CA GLY A 54 16.56 -4.25 -15.75
C GLY A 54 15.25 -3.62 -15.25
N ALA A 55 14.26 -3.40 -16.12
CA ALA A 55 12.92 -3.06 -15.65
C ALA A 55 12.28 -4.24 -14.90
N THR A 56 11.54 -3.94 -13.85
CA THR A 56 10.83 -4.98 -13.08
C THR A 56 9.64 -5.49 -13.88
N LEU A 57 9.53 -6.81 -14.00
CA LEU A 57 8.41 -7.48 -14.65
C LEU A 57 7.15 -7.37 -13.79
N VAL A 58 6.06 -6.92 -14.40
CA VAL A 58 4.74 -6.83 -13.75
C VAL A 58 3.74 -7.71 -14.49
N ALA A 59 3.22 -8.73 -13.80
CA ALA A 59 2.16 -9.61 -14.29
C ALA A 59 0.81 -9.30 -13.64
N ASP A 60 0.81 -8.67 -12.46
CA ASP A 60 -0.37 -8.28 -11.71
C ASP A 60 -0.17 -6.91 -11.05
N ALA A 61 -1.26 -6.18 -10.82
CA ALA A 61 -1.21 -4.86 -10.20
C ALA A 61 -0.67 -4.90 -8.76
N SER A 62 -0.84 -6.02 -8.03
CA SER A 62 -0.28 -6.22 -6.69
C SER A 62 1.24 -6.06 -6.66
N HIS A 63 1.96 -6.57 -7.68
CA HIS A 63 3.42 -6.46 -7.75
C HIS A 63 3.88 -4.99 -7.73
N LEU A 64 3.16 -4.10 -8.40
CA LEU A 64 3.44 -2.67 -8.38
C LEU A 64 3.19 -2.05 -7.01
N LEU A 65 2.13 -2.46 -6.33
CA LEU A 65 1.75 -1.92 -5.03
C LEU A 65 2.73 -2.36 -3.94
N ASP A 66 3.18 -3.61 -4.01
CA ASP A 66 4.18 -4.16 -3.11
C ASP A 66 5.53 -3.44 -3.28
N ASP A 67 6.00 -3.29 -4.53
CA ASP A 67 7.28 -2.63 -4.83
C ASP A 67 7.25 -1.12 -4.57
N LEU A 68 6.12 -0.46 -4.82
CA LEU A 68 5.96 0.96 -4.53
C LEU A 68 5.70 1.22 -3.05
N GLY A 69 5.49 0.20 -2.21
CA GLY A 69 5.21 0.31 -0.79
C GLY A 69 3.89 1.03 -0.53
N GLU A 70 2.85 0.27 -0.15
CA GLU A 70 1.50 0.72 0.26
C GLU A 70 1.20 2.18 -0.11
N LEU A 71 0.80 2.42 -1.36
CA LEU A 71 0.24 3.71 -1.72
C LEU A 71 -0.94 3.99 -0.76
N PRO A 72 -0.96 5.13 -0.05
CA PRO A 72 -2.03 5.45 0.91
C PRO A 72 -3.42 5.62 0.27
N PHE A 73 -3.54 5.42 -1.04
CA PHE A 73 -4.77 5.56 -1.81
C PHE A 73 -5.40 4.25 -2.29
N VAL A 74 -4.75 3.09 -2.09
CA VAL A 74 -5.33 1.78 -2.47
C VAL A 74 -5.80 1.03 -1.22
N ARG A 75 -6.69 1.68 -0.46
CA ARG A 75 -7.62 1.02 0.48
C ARG A 75 -9.05 1.53 0.26
N SER A 76 -9.40 1.82 -0.98
CA SER A 76 -10.78 2.06 -1.39
C SER A 76 -11.04 1.28 -2.69
N ALA A 77 -12.09 0.47 -2.69
CA ALA A 77 -12.51 -0.44 -3.75
C ALA A 77 -11.75 -1.78 -3.87
N ALA A 78 -11.67 -2.52 -2.76
CA ALA A 78 -11.87 -3.96 -2.85
C ALA A 78 -13.02 -4.31 -1.90
N VAL A 79 -14.21 -4.50 -2.48
CA VAL A 79 -15.19 -5.44 -1.95
C VAL A 79 -14.51 -6.81 -2.02
N ARG A 80 -13.72 -7.12 -1.00
CA ARG A 80 -13.50 -8.49 -0.58
C ARG A 80 -14.09 -8.56 0.81
N GLU A 81 -15.21 -9.27 0.90
CA GLU A 81 -15.55 -10.09 2.06
C GLU A 81 -14.41 -11.09 2.30
N GLU A 82 -13.22 -10.59 2.62
CA GLU A 82 -12.37 -11.31 3.54
C GLU A 82 -13.01 -10.96 4.87
N THR A 83 -13.71 -11.93 5.46
CA THR A 83 -13.76 -12.06 6.91
C THR A 83 -12.36 -11.71 7.37
N ALA A 84 -12.20 -10.48 7.86
CA ALA A 84 -10.95 -10.08 8.46
C ALA A 84 -10.67 -11.21 9.44
N ASP A 85 -9.53 -11.87 9.24
CA ASP A 85 -8.85 -12.58 10.31
C ASP A 85 -8.62 -11.51 11.37
N PHE A 86 -9.68 -11.21 12.12
CA PHE A 86 -9.56 -10.65 13.44
C PHE A 86 -8.84 -11.77 14.16
N PRO A 87 -7.54 -11.62 14.49
CA PRO A 87 -6.99 -12.52 15.47
C PRO A 87 -7.97 -12.50 16.65
N GLU A 88 -8.29 -13.64 17.27
CA GLU A 88 -9.14 -13.67 18.45
C GLU A 88 -8.58 -12.64 19.45
N LEU A 89 -9.18 -11.46 19.45
CA LEU A 89 -8.77 -10.35 20.29
C LEU A 89 -9.40 -10.67 21.63
N PRO A 90 -8.61 -10.69 22.72
CA PRO A 90 -9.16 -10.69 24.05
C PRO A 90 -10.25 -9.61 24.16
N GLU A 91 -11.29 -9.85 24.96
CA GLU A 91 -12.48 -8.99 25.03
C GLU A 91 -12.16 -7.50 25.23
N GLU A 92 -11.11 -7.21 25.99
CA GLU A 92 -10.56 -5.87 26.20
C GLU A 92 -9.95 -5.25 24.92
N GLU A 93 -9.18 -6.02 24.15
CA GLU A 93 -8.57 -5.56 22.89
C GLU A 93 -9.65 -5.31 21.83
N ALA A 94 -10.67 -6.17 21.76
CA ALA A 94 -11.80 -6.00 20.85
C ALA A 94 -12.60 -4.73 21.17
N THR A 95 -12.84 -4.47 22.46
CA THR A 95 -13.58 -3.29 22.91
C THR A 95 -12.83 -1.99 22.61
N VAL A 96 -11.53 -1.94 22.91
CA VAL A 96 -10.69 -0.77 22.59
C VAL A 96 -10.60 -0.58 21.08
N PHE A 97 -10.39 -1.65 20.32
CA PHE A 97 -10.33 -1.59 18.86
C PHE A 97 -11.64 -1.07 18.23
N ALA A 98 -12.80 -1.52 18.72
CA ALA A 98 -14.11 -1.03 18.27
C ALA A 98 -14.35 0.45 18.62
N ALA A 99 -13.70 0.96 19.67
CA ALA A 99 -13.77 2.37 20.04
C ALA A 99 -12.88 3.29 19.19
N VAL A 100 -11.86 2.75 18.50
CA VAL A 100 -11.00 3.53 17.60
C VAL A 100 -11.71 3.75 16.26
N THR A 101 -11.84 5.02 15.85
CA THR A 101 -12.43 5.39 14.55
C THR A 101 -11.44 5.28 13.41
N THR A 102 -11.95 5.32 12.18
CA THR A 102 -11.13 5.48 10.97
C THR A 102 -10.44 6.86 10.93
N ASP A 103 -11.04 7.89 11.53
CA ASP A 103 -10.41 9.20 11.72
C ASP A 103 -9.55 9.27 12.99
N GLU A 104 -8.62 10.25 13.06
CA GLU A 104 -7.79 10.50 14.23
C GLU A 104 -8.62 10.84 15.47
N SER A 105 -8.67 9.91 16.43
CA SER A 105 -9.32 10.10 17.73
C SER A 105 -8.30 10.31 18.84
N PRO A 106 -8.47 11.32 19.71
CA PRO A 106 -7.63 11.47 20.90
C PRO A 106 -7.88 10.32 21.88
N VAL A 107 -6.85 9.95 22.64
CA VAL A 107 -6.93 8.85 23.63
C VAL A 107 -8.06 9.04 24.66
N ASP A 108 -8.33 10.28 25.08
CA ASP A 108 -9.40 10.59 26.04
C ASP A 108 -10.79 10.19 25.53
N ARG A 109 -11.07 10.41 24.24
CA ARG A 109 -12.33 9.98 23.60
C ARG A 109 -12.45 8.46 23.55
N ILE A 110 -11.34 7.75 23.41
CA ILE A 110 -11.31 6.29 23.38
C ILE A 110 -11.57 5.75 24.80
N ILE A 111 -10.99 6.39 25.82
CA ILE A 111 -11.24 6.07 27.24
C ILE A 111 -12.73 6.25 27.57
N GLU A 112 -13.32 7.39 27.20
CA GLU A 112 -14.75 7.67 27.43
C GLU A 112 -15.66 6.64 26.78
N ARG A 113 -15.36 6.22 25.54
CA ARG A 113 -16.18 5.26 24.78
C ARG A 113 -16.05 3.82 25.26
N THR A 114 -14.88 3.45 25.79
CA THR A 114 -14.62 2.10 26.28
C THR A 114 -15.06 1.91 27.72
N GLY A 115 -15.13 2.98 28.52
CA GLY A 115 -15.40 2.91 29.95
C GLY A 115 -14.29 2.20 30.75
N LEU A 116 -13.15 1.93 30.12
CA LEU A 116 -12.01 1.25 30.74
C LEU A 116 -11.05 2.25 31.39
N PRO A 117 -10.28 1.84 32.41
CA PRO A 117 -9.25 2.69 32.99
C PRO A 117 -8.19 3.13 31.97
N ALA A 118 -7.72 4.37 32.07
CA ALA A 118 -6.75 4.95 31.11
C ALA A 118 -5.49 4.09 30.90
N HIS A 119 -5.00 3.43 31.95
CA HIS A 119 -3.83 2.55 31.87
C HIS A 119 -4.09 1.28 31.04
N VAL A 120 -5.31 0.72 31.12
CA VAL A 120 -5.73 -0.44 30.32
C VAL A 120 -5.83 -0.04 28.85
N VAL A 121 -6.50 1.09 28.57
CA VAL A 121 -6.65 1.59 27.20
C VAL A 121 -5.30 1.87 26.54
N THR A 122 -4.39 2.53 27.25
CA THR A 122 -3.06 2.86 26.72
C THR A 122 -2.23 1.61 26.44
N ALA A 123 -2.22 0.65 27.36
CA ALA A 123 -1.50 -0.62 27.16
C ALA A 123 -2.08 -1.42 25.98
N THR A 124 -3.40 -1.45 25.86
CA THR A 124 -4.09 -2.13 24.76
C THR A 124 -3.88 -1.45 23.42
N LEU A 125 -3.90 -0.12 23.35
CA LEU A 125 -3.57 0.63 22.14
C LEU A 125 -2.14 0.34 21.67
N MET A 126 -1.18 0.24 22.59
CA MET A 126 0.20 -0.13 22.27
C MET A 126 0.29 -1.55 21.70
N LYS A 127 -0.43 -2.52 22.27
CA LYS A 127 -0.52 -3.88 21.69
C LYS A 127 -1.13 -3.87 20.30
N LEU A 128 -2.24 -3.15 20.10
CA LEU A 128 -2.91 -3.02 18.80
C LEU A 128 -2.02 -2.34 17.75
N GLU A 129 -1.19 -1.37 18.15
CA GLU A 129 -0.19 -0.74 17.30
C GLU A 129 0.92 -1.72 16.90
N MET A 130 1.45 -2.51 17.86
CA MET A 130 2.43 -3.57 17.56
C MET A 130 1.87 -4.62 16.59
N ARG A 131 0.57 -4.93 16.70
CA ARG A 131 -0.17 -5.81 15.78
C ARG A 131 -0.55 -5.12 14.45
N ARG A 132 -0.19 -3.85 14.27
CA ARG A 132 -0.47 -3.02 13.10
C ARG A 132 -1.98 -2.82 12.80
N LEU A 133 -2.84 -2.98 13.81
CA LEU A 133 -4.29 -2.79 13.70
C LEU A 133 -4.69 -1.31 13.90
N VAL A 134 -3.90 -0.56 14.66
CA VAL A 134 -4.09 0.87 14.96
C VAL A 134 -2.80 1.63 14.66
N ARG A 135 -2.90 2.91 14.27
CA ARG A 135 -1.77 3.81 14.04
C ARG A 135 -1.79 4.94 15.06
N ALA A 136 -0.64 5.23 15.68
CA ALA A 136 -0.45 6.40 16.52
C ALA A 136 -0.06 7.64 15.72
N PHE A 137 -0.53 8.80 16.16
CA PHE A 137 -0.23 10.13 15.63
C PHE A 137 0.27 11.03 16.76
N PRO A 138 1.03 12.11 16.43
CA PRO A 138 1.45 13.08 17.42
C PRO A 138 0.29 13.62 18.28
N GLY A 139 0.53 13.81 19.58
CA GLY A 139 -0.48 14.30 20.51
C GLY A 139 -1.45 13.23 21.04
N PHE A 140 -0.99 11.98 21.20
CA PHE A 140 -1.77 10.85 21.73
C PHE A 140 -3.08 10.61 20.97
N ARG A 141 -2.99 10.66 19.64
CA ARG A 141 -4.10 10.40 18.72
C ARG A 141 -3.93 9.06 18.05
N TYR A 142 -5.03 8.36 17.84
CA TYR A 142 -5.03 7.02 17.25
C TYR A 142 -6.11 6.93 16.16
N ALA A 143 -5.79 6.25 15.07
CA ALA A 143 -6.76 5.91 14.03
C ALA A 143 -6.61 4.44 13.64
N ARG A 144 -7.71 3.84 13.21
CA ARG A 144 -7.71 2.46 12.70
C ARG A 144 -6.91 2.39 11.39
N ARG A 145 -6.10 1.33 11.24
CA ARG A 145 -5.33 1.11 10.00
C ARG A 145 -6.20 0.54 8.89
#